data_AF-A0A535RH58-F1
#
_entry.id   AF-A0A535RH58-F1
#
_cell.length_a   1.000
_cell.length_b   1.000
_cell.length_c   1.000
_cell.angle_alpha   90.00
_cell.angle_beta   90.00
_cell.angle_gamma   90.00
#
_symmetry.space_group_name_H-M   'P 1'
#
loop_
_entity.id
_entity.type
_entity.pdbx_description
1 polymer ?
#
loop_
_entity_poly.entity_id
_entity_poly.type
_entity_poly.pdbx_seq_one_letter_code
_entity_poly.pdbx_strand_id
1 'polypeptide(L)' 'MGQEPSVCICGRRRDAAASYIHQSNVATYVYHRCECGAEWTESRPMLDRSEPVSTDEVLEVHQRDLVSPPREEAEAEN' A
#
# COMPACT_ATOMS: atom_id res chain seq x y z
N MET A 1 -24.17 -2.50 -1.93
CA MET A 1 -23.12 -3.53 -2.01
C MET A 1 -23.65 -4.64 -2.92
N GLY A 2 -23.20 -4.68 -4.18
CA GLY A 2 -23.67 -5.69 -5.13
C GLY A 2 -23.00 -7.02 -4.82
N GLN A 3 -23.78 -8.04 -4.48
CA GLN A 3 -23.29 -9.40 -4.33
C GLN A 3 -22.93 -9.90 -5.72
N GLU A 4 -21.65 -10.09 -5.99
CA GLU A 4 -21.20 -10.60 -7.27
C GLU A 4 -21.74 -12.01 -7.50
N PRO A 5 -22.17 -12.36 -8.72
CA PRO A 5 -22.76 -13.66 -8.98
C PRO A 5 -21.72 -14.75 -8.73
N SER A 6 -22.04 -15.72 -7.89
CA SER A 6 -21.13 -16.83 -7.50
C SER A 6 -20.87 -17.83 -8.64
N VAL A 7 -21.61 -17.70 -9.74
CA VAL A 7 -21.59 -18.60 -10.89
C VAL A 7 -21.43 -17.81 -12.19
N CYS A 8 -20.66 -18.39 -13.10
CA CYS A 8 -20.49 -17.92 -14.47
C CYS A 8 -21.76 -18.22 -15.29
N ILE A 9 -21.95 -17.49 -16.39
CA ILE A 9 -23.05 -17.69 -17.35
C ILE A 9 -23.14 -19.12 -17.92
N CYS A 10 -22.06 -19.90 -17.86
CA CYS A 10 -22.02 -21.30 -18.29
C CYS A 10 -22.44 -22.29 -17.21
N GLY A 11 -22.82 -21.82 -16.01
CA GLY A 11 -23.20 -22.65 -14.86
C GLY A 11 -22.04 -23.12 -13.98
N ARG A 12 -20.78 -22.86 -14.34
CA ARG A 12 -19.61 -23.16 -13.49
C ARG A 12 -19.48 -22.16 -12.34
N ARG A 13 -18.99 -22.63 -11.20
CA ARG A 13 -18.63 -21.76 -10.06
C ARG A 13 -17.46 -20.86 -10.44
N ARG A 14 -17.51 -19.60 -10.01
CA ARG A 14 -16.42 -18.64 -10.23
C ARG A 14 -15.12 -19.04 -9.54
N ASP A 15 -15.19 -19.74 -8.41
CA ASP A 15 -14.02 -20.27 -7.69
C ASP A 15 -13.21 -21.30 -8.48
N ALA A 16 -13.83 -21.95 -9.47
CA ALA A 16 -13.15 -22.91 -10.34
C ALA A 16 -12.47 -22.25 -11.55
N ALA A 17 -12.65 -20.93 -11.74
CA ALA A 17 -12.03 -20.21 -12.84
C ALA A 17 -10.54 -19.93 -12.56
N ALA A 18 -9.73 -19.92 -13.61
CA ALA A 18 -8.33 -19.53 -13.49
C ALA A 18 -8.27 -18.05 -13.11
N SER A 19 -7.52 -17.71 -12.06
CA SER A 19 -7.37 -16.34 -11.58
C SER A 19 -5.93 -15.87 -11.65
N TYR A 20 -5.71 -14.63 -12.08
CA TYR A 20 -4.44 -13.94 -12.03
C TYR A 20 -4.57 -12.69 -11.16
N ILE A 21 -3.66 -12.53 -10.20
CA ILE A 21 -3.66 -11.40 -9.27
C ILE A 21 -2.54 -10.44 -9.68
N HIS A 22 -2.91 -9.19 -9.94
CA HIS A 22 -1.99 -8.10 -10.14
C HIS A 22 -2.10 -7.10 -8.99
N GLN A 23 -1.00 -6.90 -8.27
CA GLN A 23 -0.94 -5.94 -7.17
C GLN A 23 -0.19 -4.68 -7.61
N SER A 24 -0.82 -3.54 -7.41
CA SER A 24 -0.24 -2.21 -7.57
C SER A 24 -0.24 -1.49 -6.20
N ASN A 25 0.52 -0.40 -6.07
CA ASN A 25 0.61 0.37 -4.82
C ASN A 25 -0.72 0.98 -4.34
N VAL A 26 -1.73 1.06 -5.20
CA VAL A 26 -3.02 1.71 -4.92
C VAL A 26 -4.20 0.73 -4.90
N ALA A 27 -4.06 -0.43 -5.53
CA ALA A 27 -5.14 -1.37 -5.72
C ALA A 27 -4.61 -2.77 -6.08
N THR A 28 -5.41 -3.77 -5.75
CA THR A 28 -5.26 -5.14 -6.21
C THR A 28 -6.31 -5.42 -7.28
N TYR A 29 -5.89 -5.96 -8.41
CA TYR A 29 -6.76 -6.40 -9.49
C TYR A 29 -6.72 -7.93 -9.56
N VAL A 30 -7.89 -8.56 -9.57
CA VAL A 30 -8.04 -10.01 -9.74
C VAL A 30 -8.75 -10.25 -11.06
N TYR A 31 -8.03 -10.86 -12.00
CA TYR A 31 -8.54 -11.21 -13.31
C TYR A 31 -8.94 -12.67 -13.30
N HIS A 32 -10.19 -12.95 -13.68
CA HIS A 32 -10.70 -14.30 -13.75
C HIS A 32 -11.02 -14.67 -15.19
N ARG A 33 -10.67 -15.89 -15.57
CA ARG A 33 -11.00 -16.48 -16.86
C ARG A 33 -11.64 -17.84 -16.64
N CYS A 34 -12.93 -17.93 -16.95
CA CYS A 34 -13.63 -19.20 -16.97
C CYS A 34 -13.25 -19.99 -18.21
N GLU A 35 -13.25 -21.32 -18.11
CA GLU A 35 -13.01 -22.24 -19.23
C GLU A 35 -14.06 -22.12 -20.36
N CYS A 36 -15.21 -21.49 -20.11
CA CYS A 36 -16.18 -21.19 -21.17
C CYS A 36 -15.79 -19.96 -22.02
N GLY A 37 -14.72 -19.26 -21.66
CA GLY A 37 -14.28 -18.02 -22.32
C GLY A 37 -14.82 -16.73 -21.69
N ALA A 38 -15.64 -16.81 -20.64
CA ALA A 38 -16.07 -15.63 -19.91
C ALA A 38 -14.94 -15.08 -19.03
N GLU A 39 -14.79 -13.75 -19.05
CA GLU A 39 -13.75 -13.03 -18.32
C GLU A 39 -14.40 -11.96 -17.44
N TRP A 40 -13.89 -11.80 -16.22
CA TRP A 40 -14.28 -10.70 -15.34
C TRP A 40 -13.08 -10.23 -14.53
N THR A 41 -13.16 -8.99 -14.04
CA THR A 41 -12.08 -8.37 -13.27
C THR A 41 -12.66 -7.75 -12.01
N GLU A 42 -12.11 -8.14 -10.86
CA GLU A 42 -12.40 -7.54 -9.57
C GLU A 42 -11.28 -6.55 -9.23
N SER A 43 -11.63 -5.29 -8.93
CA SER A 43 -10.69 -4.32 -8.37
C SER A 43 -10.98 -4.12 -6.89
N ARG A 44 -9.95 -4.30 -6.06
CA ARG A 44 -9.99 -4.03 -4.62
C ARG A 44 -9.02 -2.90 -4.30
N PRO A 45 -9.49 -1.72 -3.87
CA PRO A 45 -8.60 -0.65 -3.45
C PRO A 45 -7.75 -1.12 -2.27
N MET A 46 -6.45 -0.84 -2.28
CA MET A 46 -5.53 -1.26 -1.21
C MET A 46 -5.64 -0.33 0.01
N LEU A 47 -6.04 0.91 -0.22
CA LEU A 47 -6.31 1.92 0.79
C LEU A 47 -7.76 2.34 0.62
N ASP A 48 -8.59 2.07 1.62
CA ASP A 48 -9.89 2.72 1.71
C ASP A 48 -9.64 4.18 2.13
N ARG A 49 -9.65 5.08 1.15
CA ARG A 49 -9.42 6.52 1.36
C ARG A 49 -10.53 7.19 2.17
N SER A 50 -11.56 6.44 2.54
CA SER A 50 -12.67 6.85 3.42
C SER A 50 -12.38 6.52 4.88
N GLU A 51 -11.42 5.64 5.16
CA GLU A 51 -10.93 5.45 6.53
C GLU A 51 -10.05 6.65 6.90
N PRO A 52 -10.42 7.39 7.97
CA PRO A 52 -9.65 8.54 8.41
C PRO A 52 -8.23 8.09 8.75
N VAL A 53 -7.24 8.81 8.24
CA VAL A 53 -5.85 8.65 8.66
C VAL A 53 -5.80 8.85 10.17
N SER A 54 -5.61 7.76 10.93
CA SER A 54 -5.31 7.84 12.35
C SER A 54 -3.97 8.58 12.46
N THR A 55 -4.01 9.81 12.98
CA THR A 55 -2.82 10.64 13.15
C THR A 55 -1.98 10.02 14.26
N ASP A 56 -0.99 9.22 13.87
CA ASP A 56 0.00 8.66 14.80
C ASP A 56 0.94 9.79 15.26
N GLU A 57 1.38 9.67 16.50
CA GLU A 57 1.79 10.74 17.42
C GLU A 57 2.94 11.62 16.90
N VAL A 58 2.88 12.92 17.24
CA VAL A 58 3.94 13.90 16.95
C VAL A 58 5.21 13.51 17.72
N LEU A 59 6.24 13.04 17.01
CA LEU A 59 7.57 12.82 17.60
C LEU A 59 8.21 14.17 17.95
N GLU A 60 8.39 14.43 19.24
CA GLU A 60 9.10 15.62 19.73
C GLU A 60 10.61 15.46 19.45
N VAL A 61 11.12 16.19 18.45
CA VAL A 61 12.56 16.18 18.11
C VAL A 61 13.30 17.15 19.03
N HIS A 62 14.00 16.61 20.04
CA HIS A 62 15.01 17.39 20.76
C HIS A 62 16.22 17.61 19.87
N GLN A 63 16.36 18.83 19.34
CA GLN A 63 17.62 19.28 18.75
C GLN A 63 18.67 19.31 19.86
N ARG A 64 19.59 18.34 19.87
CA ARG A 64 20.81 18.50 20.65
C ARG A 64 21.66 19.55 19.94
N ASP A 65 21.64 20.77 20.45
CA ASP A 65 22.66 21.77 20.18
C ASP A 65 24.03 21.15 20.46
N LEU A 66 24.74 20.76 19.39
CA LEU A 66 26.15 20.45 19.46
C LEU A 66 26.89 21.75 19.71
N VAL A 67 27.06 22.10 20.99
CA VAL A 67 28.04 23.09 21.45
C VAL A 67 29.38 22.70 20.83
N SER A 68 29.82 23.51 19.87
CA SER A 68 31.19 23.44 19.37
C SER A 68 32.13 23.83 20.52
N PRO A 69 33.21 23.08 20.78
CA PRO A 69 34.20 23.50 21.76
C PRO A 69 34.87 24.80 21.28
N PRO A 70 35.25 25.73 22.18
CA PRO A 70 36.00 26.90 21.79
C PRO A 70 37.37 26.45 21.23
N ARG A 71 37.71 26.98 20.05
CA ARG A 71 39.01 26.78 19.42
C ARG A 71 39.98 27.76 20.10
N GLU A 72 40.68 27.32 21.14
CA GLU A 72 41.78 28.08 21.73
C GLU A 72 42.94 28.12 20.72
N GLU A 73 43.10 29.27 20.10
CA GLU A 73 44.23 29.68 19.29
C GLU A 73 45.41 29.91 20.25
N ALA A 74 46.27 28.90 20.42
CA ALA A 74 47.57 29.10 21.05
C ALA A 74 48.60 29.40 19.96
N GLU A 75 48.65 30.67 19.56
CA GLU A 75 49.87 31.26 19.02
C GLU A 75 50.91 31.27 20.15
N ALA A 76 51.96 30.48 20.01
CA ALA A 76 53.17 30.63 20.81
C ALA A 76 54.35 30.76 19.85
N GLU A 77 54.59 32.02 19.49
CA GLU A 77 55.85 32.58 19.04
C GLU A 77 56.94 32.33 20.10
N ASN A 78 57.99 31.55 19.76
CA ASN A 78 59.41 31.80 20.05
C ASN A 78 60.30 30.74 19.36
#